data_AF-A0A524P1J3-F1
#
_entry.id   AF-A0A524P1J3-F1
#
_cell.length_a   1.000
_cell.length_b   1.000
_cell.length_c   1.000
_cell.angle_alpha   90.00
_cell.angle_beta   90.00
_cell.angle_gamma   90.00
#
_symmetry.space_group_name_H-M   'P 1'
#
loop_
_entity.id
_entity.type
_entity.pdbx_description
1 polymer ?
#
loop_
_entity_poly.entity_id
_entity_poly.type
_entity_poly.pdbx_seq_one_letter_code
_entity_poly.pdbx_strand_id
1 'polypeptide(L)'
;DRTVRSVRKQFCTGNLDNALYDAPRSGSPPRFTPRQQHQVVALACTDPPEGRVRWTLELLCKHAVTRGFVASVSKSEVSLWLKEHDMKPWRKKLGAFPRYPLNR
;
A
#
# COMPACT_ATOMS: atom_id res chain seq x y z
N ASP A 1 1.90 28.01 15.07
CA ASP A 1 1.96 28.64 16.39
C ASP A 1 0.54 28.88 16.92
N ARG A 2 0.23 28.50 18.16
CA ARG A 2 -1.14 28.57 18.73
C ARG A 2 -1.25 29.85 19.56
N THR A 3 -2.13 30.78 19.18
CA THR A 3 -2.20 32.09 19.86
C THR A 3 -3.08 32.05 21.12
N VAL A 4 -2.71 32.87 22.11
CA VAL A 4 -3.47 33.05 23.38
C VAL A 4 -4.95 33.35 23.11
N ARG A 5 -5.25 34.15 22.08
CA ARG A 5 -6.62 34.49 21.67
C ARG A 5 -7.44 33.26 21.24
N SER A 6 -6.81 32.33 20.50
CA SER A 6 -7.46 31.12 20.00
C SER A 6 -7.77 30.15 21.14
N VAL A 7 -6.80 29.94 22.05
CA VAL A 7 -6.97 29.10 23.25
C VAL A 7 -8.08 29.64 24.14
N ARG A 8 -8.09 30.95 24.42
CA ARG A 8 -9.16 31.58 25.22
C ARG A 8 -10.53 31.40 24.59
N LYS A 9 -10.63 31.55 23.26
CA LYS A 9 -11.89 31.33 22.54
C LYS A 9 -12.36 29.88 22.68
N GLN A 10 -11.49 28.91 22.43
CA GLN A 10 -11.82 27.48 22.53
C GLN A 10 -12.25 27.07 23.94
N PHE A 11 -11.62 27.65 24.98
CA PHE A 11 -12.01 27.43 26.37
C PHE A 11 -13.41 27.97 26.66
N CYS A 12 -13.71 29.21 26.26
CA CYS A 12 -15.03 29.81 26.49
C CYS A 12 -16.16 29.15 25.70
N THR A 13 -15.89 28.63 24.49
CA THR A 13 -16.91 27.96 23.66
C THR A 13 -17.01 26.45 23.93
N GLY A 14 -16.10 25.88 24.70
CA GLY A 14 -15.96 24.45 24.91
C GLY A 14 -15.58 24.13 26.34
N ASN A 15 -14.55 23.29 26.49
CA ASN A 15 -14.02 22.87 27.78
C ASN A 15 -12.49 22.99 27.78
N LEU A 16 -11.87 22.69 28.92
CA LEU A 16 -10.42 22.71 29.06
C LEU A 16 -9.73 21.79 28.06
N ASP A 17 -10.27 20.59 27.84
CA ASP A 17 -9.71 19.62 26.89
C ASP A 17 -9.64 20.16 25.46
N ASN A 18 -10.68 20.84 24.97
CA ASN A 18 -10.68 21.46 23.64
C ASN A 18 -9.68 22.62 23.50
N ALA A 19 -9.39 23.32 24.60
CA ALA A 19 -8.42 24.40 24.63
C ALA A 19 -6.98 23.90 24.78
N LEU A 20 -6.78 22.73 25.39
CA LEU A 20 -5.48 22.15 25.65
C LEU A 20 -5.03 21.23 24.51
N TYR A 21 -5.92 20.37 24.02
CA TYR A 21 -5.62 19.36 23.02
C TYR A 21 -6.14 19.76 21.63
N ASP A 22 -5.41 19.31 20.60
CA ASP A 22 -5.92 19.34 19.24
C ASP A 22 -7.01 18.28 19.08
N ALA A 23 -8.01 18.59 18.23
CA ALA A 23 -9.00 17.59 17.85
C ALA A 23 -8.33 16.38 17.17
N PRO A 24 -8.89 15.17 17.35
CA PRO A 24 -8.41 13.98 16.65
C PRO A 24 -8.33 14.25 15.14
N ARG A 25 -7.13 14.13 14.59
CA ARG A 25 -6.94 14.24 13.14
C ARG A 25 -7.37 12.92 12.53
N SER A 26 -8.63 12.84 12.09
CA SER A 26 -9.09 11.77 11.22
C SER A 26 -8.31 11.89 9.91
N GLY A 27 -7.19 11.19 9.80
CA GLY A 27 -6.36 11.20 8.59
C GLY A 27 -7.16 10.83 7.34
N SER A 28 -6.54 10.95 6.16
CA SER A 28 -7.17 10.52 4.91
C SER A 28 -7.57 9.04 5.00
N PRO A 29 -8.79 8.67 4.59
CA PRO A 29 -9.19 7.26 4.57
C PRO A 29 -8.23 6.46 3.67
N PRO A 30 -7.97 5.19 3.99
CA PRO A 30 -7.11 4.35 3.18
C PRO A 30 -7.71 4.20 1.78
N ARG A 31 -6.86 4.38 0.76
CA ARG A 31 -7.27 4.33 -0.65
C ARG A 31 -7.69 2.93 -1.11
N PHE A 32 -7.19 1.88 -0.44
CA PHE A 32 -7.45 0.48 -0.77
C PHE A 32 -8.05 -0.24 0.43
N THR A 33 -8.95 -1.16 0.14
CA THR A 33 -9.53 -2.01 1.18
C THR A 33 -8.56 -3.15 1.53
N PRO A 34 -8.62 -3.70 2.76
CA PRO A 34 -7.83 -4.87 3.15
C PRO A 34 -8.05 -6.06 2.21
N ARG A 35 -9.26 -6.22 1.65
CA ARG A 35 -9.56 -7.29 0.69
C ARG A 35 -8.71 -7.18 -0.58
N GLN A 36 -8.54 -5.97 -1.10
CA GLN A 36 -7.74 -5.72 -2.30
C GLN A 36 -6.27 -6.01 -2.06
N GLN A 37 -5.75 -5.59 -0.90
CA GLN A 37 -4.39 -5.91 -0.46
C GLN A 37 -4.19 -7.44 -0.41
N HIS A 38 -5.06 -8.17 0.28
CA HIS A 38 -4.94 -9.63 0.39
C HIS A 38 -5.01 -10.35 -0.98
N GLN A 39 -5.83 -9.87 -1.91
CA GLN A 39 -5.91 -10.45 -3.26
C GLN A 39 -4.58 -10.31 -4.02
N VAL A 40 -3.92 -9.14 -3.93
CA VAL A 40 -2.62 -8.92 -4.59
C VAL A 40 -1.52 -9.72 -3.92
N VAL A 41 -1.57 -9.85 -2.60
CA VAL A 41 -0.62 -10.66 -1.82
C VAL A 41 -0.77 -12.15 -2.15
N ALA A 42 -2.01 -12.66 -2.21
CA ALA A 42 -2.30 -14.03 -2.62
C ALA A 42 -1.84 -14.30 -4.06
N LEU A 43 -2.00 -13.35 -4.97
CA LEU A 43 -1.47 -13.44 -6.33
C LEU A 43 0.05 -13.63 -6.33
N ALA A 44 0.79 -12.89 -5.50
CA ALA A 44 2.24 -13.03 -5.39
C ALA A 44 2.71 -14.38 -4.83
N CYS A 45 1.83 -15.12 -4.14
CA CYS A 45 2.09 -16.48 -3.67
C CYS A 45 1.89 -17.56 -4.74
N THR A 46 1.29 -17.23 -5.89
CA THR A 46 1.06 -18.17 -7.00
C THR A 46 2.24 -18.22 -7.97
N ASP A 47 2.23 -19.17 -8.91
CA ASP A 47 3.24 -19.21 -9.97
C ASP A 47 3.09 -18.03 -10.94
N PRO A 48 4.22 -17.46 -11.41
CA PRO A 48 4.19 -16.40 -12.41
C PRO A 48 3.65 -16.91 -13.75
N PRO A 49 3.09 -16.02 -14.58
CA PRO A 49 2.60 -16.37 -15.91
C PRO A 49 3.72 -16.92 -16.82
N GLU A 50 3.32 -17.64 -17.86
CA GLU A 50 4.23 -18.31 -18.80
C GLU A 50 5.29 -17.36 -19.37
N GLY A 51 6.51 -17.90 -19.56
CA GLY A 51 7.66 -17.12 -20.03
C GLY A 51 8.35 -16.27 -18.96
N ARG A 52 7.85 -16.24 -17.72
CA ARG A 52 8.50 -15.57 -16.59
C ARG A 52 8.95 -16.57 -15.53
N VAL A 53 10.14 -16.37 -14.98
CA VAL A 53 10.67 -17.21 -13.90
C VAL A 53 10.08 -16.83 -12.54
N ARG A 54 9.66 -15.58 -12.35
CA ARG A 54 9.31 -15.03 -11.04
C ARG A 54 8.43 -13.76 -11.19
N TRP A 55 7.73 -13.31 -10.13
CA TRP A 55 6.86 -12.11 -10.14
C TRP A 55 7.64 -10.81 -9.97
N THR A 56 7.42 -9.80 -10.82
CA THR A 56 7.86 -8.41 -10.55
C THR A 56 6.72 -7.58 -10.01
N LEU A 57 7.04 -6.46 -9.33
CA LEU A 57 6.04 -5.48 -8.91
C LEU A 57 5.20 -4.98 -10.09
N GLU A 58 5.82 -4.76 -11.26
CA GLU A 58 5.08 -4.32 -12.45
C GLU A 58 4.12 -5.40 -12.98
N LEU A 59 4.54 -6.66 -12.96
CA LEU A 59 3.71 -7.80 -13.37
C LEU A 59 2.54 -7.97 -12.40
N LEU A 60 2.78 -7.83 -11.10
CA LEU A 60 1.75 -7.85 -10.06
C LEU A 60 0.76 -6.70 -10.22
N CYS A 61 1.23 -5.47 -10.46
CA CYS A 61 0.36 -4.33 -10.75
C CYS A 61 -0.54 -4.61 -11.97
N LYS A 62 0.06 -5.04 -13.08
CA LYS A 62 -0.68 -5.35 -14.32
C LYS A 62 -1.71 -6.45 -14.09
N HIS A 63 -1.32 -7.57 -13.50
CA HIS A 63 -2.23 -8.68 -13.24
C HIS A 63 -3.31 -8.36 -12.19
N ALA A 64 -3.01 -7.54 -11.18
CA ALA A 64 -4.00 -7.10 -10.20
C ALA A 64 -5.12 -6.27 -10.85
N VAL A 65 -4.77 -5.44 -11.83
CA VAL A 65 -5.74 -4.69 -12.65
C VAL A 65 -6.48 -5.63 -13.60
N THR A 66 -5.77 -6.51 -14.32
CA THR A 66 -6.38 -7.47 -15.26
C THR A 66 -7.38 -8.41 -14.58
N ARG A 67 -7.11 -8.84 -13.34
CA ARG A 67 -8.03 -9.69 -12.56
C ARG A 67 -9.13 -8.91 -11.83
N GLY A 68 -9.16 -7.57 -11.95
CA GLY A 68 -10.19 -6.73 -11.36
C GLY A 68 -10.10 -6.57 -9.84
N PHE A 69 -8.94 -6.84 -9.23
CA PHE A 69 -8.76 -6.64 -7.79
C PHE A 69 -8.73 -5.15 -7.45
N VAL A 70 -8.08 -4.35 -8.30
CA VAL A 70 -7.91 -2.91 -8.13
C VAL A 70 -8.07 -2.20 -9.48
N ALA A 71 -8.63 -1.00 -9.48
CA ALA A 71 -8.73 -0.18 -10.71
C ALA A 71 -7.36 0.33 -11.17
N SER A 72 -6.51 0.73 -10.22
CA SER A 72 -5.14 1.16 -10.45
C SER A 72 -4.34 1.00 -9.17
N VAL A 73 -3.10 0.51 -9.25
CA VAL A 73 -2.20 0.41 -8.10
C VAL A 73 -0.77 0.73 -8.52
N SER A 74 -0.07 1.47 -7.66
CA SER A 74 1.33 1.80 -7.85
C SER A 74 2.25 0.68 -7.39
N LYS A 75 3.48 0.64 -7.95
CA LYS A 75 4.51 -0.33 -7.51
C LYS A 75 4.85 -0.17 -6.03
N SER A 76 4.79 1.05 -5.50
CA SER A 76 5.09 1.38 -4.11
C SER A 76 4.05 0.79 -3.15
N GLU A 77 2.76 0.86 -3.49
CA GLU A 77 1.68 0.24 -2.70
C GLU A 77 1.83 -1.28 -2.66
N VAL A 78 2.07 -1.91 -3.82
CA VAL A 78 2.31 -3.36 -3.87
C VAL A 78 3.55 -3.75 -3.06
N SER A 79 4.63 -2.97 -3.13
CA SER A 79 5.84 -3.20 -2.33
C SER A 79 5.57 -3.09 -0.84
N LEU A 80 4.78 -2.09 -0.43
CA LEU A 80 4.38 -1.90 0.97
C LEU A 80 3.57 -3.09 1.47
N TRP A 81 2.53 -3.52 0.73
CA TRP A 81 1.71 -4.67 1.10
C TRP A 81 2.54 -5.94 1.25
N LEU A 82 3.42 -6.23 0.30
CA LEU A 82 4.28 -7.40 0.39
C LEU A 82 5.21 -7.33 1.61
N LYS A 83 5.74 -6.15 1.92
CA LYS A 83 6.57 -5.93 3.11
C LYS A 83 5.78 -6.11 4.42
N GLU A 84 4.55 -5.61 4.49
CA GLU A 84 3.66 -5.76 5.65
C GLU A 84 3.32 -7.23 5.96
N HIS A 85 3.23 -8.07 4.92
CA HIS A 85 2.99 -9.50 5.06
C HIS A 85 4.27 -10.34 5.18
N ASP A 86 5.41 -9.73 5.53
CA ASP A 86 6.76 -10.35 5.60
C ASP A 86 7.20 -11.07 4.31
N MET A 87 6.50 -10.85 3.21
CA MET A 87 6.85 -11.36 1.90
C MET A 87 7.89 -10.45 1.28
N LYS A 88 9.17 -10.71 1.57
CA LYS A 88 10.28 -9.99 0.94
C LYS A 88 10.49 -10.51 -0.48
N PRO A 89 10.10 -9.78 -1.54
CA PRO A 89 10.18 -10.29 -2.91
C PRO A 89 11.63 -10.47 -3.38
N TRP A 90 12.57 -9.76 -2.76
CA TRP A 90 13.99 -9.95 -3.00
C TRP A 90 14.60 -11.14 -2.23
N ARG A 91 13.86 -11.80 -1.33
CA ARG A 91 14.37 -12.88 -0.44
C ARG A 91 13.75 -14.25 -0.76
N LYS A 92 12.49 -14.30 -1.20
CA LYS A 92 11.93 -15.45 -1.94
C LYS A 92 12.15 -15.20 -3.43
N LYS A 93 12.23 -16.23 -4.29
CA LYS A 93 12.49 -16.10 -5.74
C LYS A 93 11.43 -15.21 -6.43
N LEU A 94 11.51 -13.88 -6.32
CA LEU A 94 10.64 -12.88 -6.98
C LEU A 94 11.54 -11.82 -7.67
N GLY A 95 11.07 -11.20 -8.73
CA GLY A 95 11.82 -10.43 -9.76
C GLY A 95 11.50 -10.89 -11.20
N ALA A 96 12.29 -10.62 -12.23
CA ALA A 96 12.13 -11.30 -13.52
C ALA A 96 13.50 -11.54 -14.11
N PHE A 97 13.86 -12.79 -14.32
CA PHE A 97 14.80 -13.13 -15.38
C PHE A 97 13.94 -13.82 -16.45
N PRO A 98 14.07 -13.47 -17.74
CA PRO A 98 13.57 -14.35 -18.80
C PRO A 98 14.11 -15.77 -18.56
N ARG A 99 13.33 -16.82 -18.81
CA ARG A 99 13.94 -18.14 -19.01
C ARG A 99 14.75 -18.04 -20.30
N TYR A 100 16.08 -17.94 -20.22
CA TYR A 100 16.97 -18.04 -21.37
C TYR A 100 16.90 -19.48 -21.94
N PRO A 101 17.08 -19.68 -23.26
CA PRO A 101 18.29 -19.33 -24.00
C PRO A 101 18.09 -18.21 -25.03
N LEU A 102 18.87 -17.14 -24.95
CA LEU A 102 19.04 -16.20 -26.08
C LEU A 102 20.29 -16.68 -26.83
N ASN A 103 20.08 -17.42 -27.91
CA ASN A 103 21.08 -17.51 -28.98
C ASN A 103 21.26 -16.10 -29.56
N ARG A 104 22.50 -15.64 -29.62
CA ARG A 104 22.91 -14.44 -30.35
C ARG A 104 23.39 -14.84 -31.74
#